data_AF-A0AAW8KYQ2-F1
#
_entry.id   AF-A0AAW8KYQ2-F1
#
_cell.length_a   1.000
_cell.length_b   1.000
_cell.length_c   1.000
_cell.angle_alpha   90.00
_cell.angle_beta   90.00
_cell.angle_gamma   90.00
#
_symmetry.space_group_name_H-M   'P 1'
#
loop_
_entity.id
_entity.type
_entity.pdbx_description
1 polymer ?
#
loop_
_entity_poly.entity_id
_entity_poly.type
_entity_poly.pdbx_seq_one_letter_code
_entity_poly.pdbx_strand_id
1 'polypeptide(L)'
;YRLNYAAATYGAIPVNFDEVDAAEFIIQHTDNYRGVDAVIDAIGFEAKGSVIETVLTNLKLEGSSGAALRQCIAAVRRGGMVSVPGVYAGPIHGFLFGDAFDKGLTLKMGQTHVHQYLPQLLELIERGELTP
;
A
#
# COMPACT_ATOMS: atom_id res chain seq x y z
N TYR A 1 8.61 4.84 -16.87
CA TYR A 1 9.78 4.11 -16.35
C TYR A 1 9.42 3.15 -15.20
N ARG A 2 8.99 3.64 -14.02
CA ARG A 2 8.73 2.79 -12.84
C ARG A 2 7.75 1.64 -13.08
N LEU A 3 6.62 1.90 -13.74
CA LEU A 3 5.62 0.88 -14.08
C LEU A 3 6.19 -0.21 -15.01
N ASN A 4 6.90 0.20 -16.06
CA ASN A 4 7.53 -0.74 -17.00
C ASN A 4 8.62 -1.58 -16.32
N TYR A 5 9.39 -0.99 -15.41
CA TYR A 5 10.38 -1.72 -14.62
C TYR A 5 9.71 -2.78 -13.74
N ALA A 6 8.62 -2.45 -13.04
CA ALA A 6 7.90 -3.41 -12.21
C ALA A 6 7.36 -4.60 -13.03
N ALA A 7 6.81 -4.33 -14.21
CA ALA A 7 6.34 -5.38 -15.12
C ALA A 7 7.49 -6.26 -15.63
N ALA A 8 8.56 -5.65 -16.13
CA ALA A 8 9.66 -6.38 -16.75
C ALA A 8 10.50 -7.19 -15.74
N THR A 9 10.70 -6.66 -14.54
CA THR A 9 11.57 -7.26 -13.52
C THR A 9 10.82 -8.26 -12.65
N TYR A 10 9.58 -7.96 -12.27
CA TYR A 10 8.84 -8.74 -11.27
C TYR A 10 7.58 -9.42 -11.82
N GLY A 11 7.28 -9.27 -13.12
CA GLY A 11 6.05 -9.81 -13.72
C GLY A 11 4.77 -9.20 -13.14
N ALA A 12 4.87 -8.04 -12.48
CA ALA A 12 3.73 -7.36 -11.90
C ALA A 12 2.81 -6.80 -13.01
N ILE A 13 1.50 -6.72 -12.73
CA ILE A 13 0.56 -6.00 -13.59
C ILE A 13 0.55 -4.54 -13.12
N PRO A 14 1.18 -3.60 -13.84
CA PRO A 14 1.22 -2.21 -13.42
C PRO A 14 -0.14 -1.54 -13.66
N VAL A 15 -0.56 -0.68 -12.73
CA VAL A 15 -1.75 0.16 -12.85
C VAL A 15 -1.33 1.62 -12.68
N ASN A 16 -1.59 2.45 -13.68
CA ASN A 16 -1.36 3.88 -13.59
C ASN A 16 -2.60 4.57 -13.01
N PHE A 17 -2.55 4.97 -11.73
CA PHE A 17 -3.67 5.61 -11.05
C PHE A 17 -3.97 7.04 -11.56
N ASP A 18 -3.09 7.64 -12.38
CA ASP A 18 -3.37 8.91 -13.06
C ASP A 18 -4.28 8.71 -14.29
N GLU A 19 -4.42 7.47 -14.78
CA GLU A 19 -5.18 7.13 -15.99
C GLU A 19 -6.50 6.40 -15.69
N VAL A 20 -6.55 5.63 -14.60
CA VAL A 20 -7.71 4.82 -14.20
C VAL A 20 -7.90 4.86 -12.68
N ASP A 21 -9.12 4.57 -12.21
CA ASP A 21 -9.31 4.22 -10.80
C ASP A 21 -8.66 2.86 -10.53
N ALA A 22 -7.62 2.85 -9.70
CA ALA A 22 -6.82 1.66 -9.47
C ALA A 22 -7.60 0.54 -8.76
N ALA A 23 -8.42 0.87 -7.75
CA ALA A 23 -9.21 -0.12 -7.03
C ALA A 23 -10.28 -0.73 -7.93
N GLU A 24 -10.98 0.10 -8.71
CA GLU A 24 -11.96 -0.39 -9.69
C GLU A 24 -11.28 -1.28 -10.72
N PHE A 25 -10.16 -0.84 -11.30
CA PHE A 25 -9.40 -1.64 -12.25
C PHE A 25 -9.03 -3.01 -11.65
N ILE A 26 -8.49 -3.04 -10.43
CA ILE A 26 -8.13 -4.29 -9.75
C ILE A 26 -9.36 -5.19 -9.57
N ILE A 27 -10.48 -4.64 -9.11
CA ILE A 27 -11.72 -5.42 -8.92
C ILE A 27 -12.18 -6.01 -10.26
N GLN A 28 -12.19 -5.22 -11.33
CA GLN A 28 -12.60 -5.67 -12.67
C GLN A 28 -11.72 -6.79 -13.24
N HIS A 29 -10.46 -6.86 -12.80
CA HIS A 29 -9.47 -7.83 -13.27
C HIS A 29 -9.23 -8.98 -12.26
N THR A 30 -10.12 -9.17 -11.29
CA THR A 30 -10.09 -10.30 -10.35
C THR A 30 -11.31 -11.20 -10.52
N ASP A 31 -11.15 -12.49 -10.21
CA ASP A 31 -12.21 -13.47 -10.37
C ASP A 31 -13.49 -13.07 -9.62
N ASN A 32 -14.61 -13.11 -10.36
CA ASN A 32 -15.94 -12.76 -9.87
C ASN A 32 -16.03 -11.33 -9.30
N TYR A 33 -15.13 -10.42 -9.70
CA TYR A 33 -15.15 -9.02 -9.28
C TYR A 33 -15.04 -8.85 -7.75
N ARG A 34 -14.28 -9.73 -7.09
CA ARG A 34 -14.21 -9.77 -5.63
C ARG A 34 -13.16 -8.83 -5.06
N GLY A 35 -12.18 -8.42 -5.85
CA GLY A 35 -10.95 -7.80 -5.35
C GLY A 35 -9.93 -8.85 -4.90
N VAL A 36 -8.76 -8.39 -4.47
CA VAL A 36 -7.61 -9.23 -4.12
C VAL A 36 -7.68 -9.77 -2.69
N ASP A 37 -7.03 -10.90 -2.41
CA ASP A 37 -6.96 -11.48 -1.06
C ASP A 37 -6.24 -10.59 -0.05
N ALA A 38 -5.19 -9.90 -0.50
CA ALA A 38 -4.37 -9.04 0.33
C ALA A 38 -3.86 -7.83 -0.46
N VAL A 39 -3.68 -6.72 0.25
CA VAL A 39 -3.08 -5.49 -0.25
C VAL A 39 -1.98 -5.02 0.70
N ILE A 40 -0.99 -4.32 0.16
CA ILE A 40 0.11 -3.74 0.93
C ILE A 40 0.18 -2.24 0.65
N ASP A 41 -0.06 -1.43 1.67
CA ASP A 41 0.20 0.01 1.62
C ASP A 41 1.67 0.26 1.97
N ALA A 42 2.49 0.34 0.93
CA ALA A 42 3.90 0.68 1.00
C ALA A 42 4.18 2.18 0.75
N ILE A 43 3.17 3.05 0.88
CA ILE A 43 3.29 4.49 0.62
C ILE A 43 3.31 5.26 1.94
N GLY A 44 2.26 5.18 2.75
CA GLY A 44 2.10 6.03 3.95
C GLY A 44 1.72 7.49 3.63
N PHE A 45 1.98 8.41 4.56
CA PHE A 45 1.92 9.85 4.27
C PHE A 45 3.09 10.21 3.34
N GLU A 46 2.82 10.51 2.07
CA GLU A 46 3.87 10.92 1.15
C GLU A 46 4.60 12.20 1.62
N ALA A 47 5.91 12.06 1.78
CA ALA A 47 6.89 13.10 2.08
C ALA A 47 7.50 13.71 0.79
N LYS A 48 7.63 15.04 0.76
CA LYS A 48 8.50 15.84 -0.09
C LYS A 48 9.43 16.73 0.77
N GLY A 49 10.56 16.16 1.17
CA GLY A 49 11.78 16.94 1.44
C GLY A 49 11.95 17.45 2.86
N SER A 50 12.85 16.79 3.58
CA SER A 50 13.33 17.12 4.92
C SER A 50 13.37 18.64 5.25
N VAL A 51 12.79 18.98 6.40
CA VAL A 51 12.97 20.22 7.19
C VAL A 51 12.36 21.52 6.65
N ILE A 52 12.12 21.70 5.34
CA ILE A 52 11.34 22.86 4.81
C ILE A 52 9.84 22.51 4.65
N GLU A 53 9.51 21.22 4.67
CA GLU A 53 8.19 20.68 4.36
C GLU A 53 7.05 21.14 5.26
N THR A 54 7.31 21.42 6.54
CA THR A 54 6.27 21.62 7.58
C THR A 54 5.25 22.71 7.24
N VAL A 55 5.64 23.76 6.51
CA VAL A 55 4.72 24.83 6.08
C VAL A 55 3.86 24.40 4.89
N LEU A 56 4.42 23.62 3.96
CA LEU A 56 3.68 23.01 2.85
C LEU A 56 2.79 21.85 3.34
N THR A 57 3.22 21.15 4.39
CA THR A 57 2.49 20.08 5.07
C THR A 57 1.15 20.60 5.59
N ASN A 58 1.06 21.81 6.15
CA ASN A 58 -0.23 22.36 6.61
C ASN A 58 -1.24 22.61 5.46
N LEU A 59 -0.78 23.04 4.29
CA LEU A 59 -1.65 23.20 3.11
C LEU A 59 -1.95 21.86 2.42
N LYS A 60 -1.02 20.90 2.47
CA LYS A 60 -1.24 19.53 1.98
C LYS A 60 -1.98 18.63 2.98
N LEU A 61 -2.12 19.01 4.25
CA LEU A 61 -2.83 18.25 5.28
C LEU A 61 -4.33 18.18 4.99
N GLU A 62 -4.88 19.11 4.20
CA GLU A 62 -6.22 18.97 3.64
C GLU A 62 -6.30 17.90 2.53
N GLY A 63 -5.18 17.50 1.91
CA GLY A 63 -5.14 16.59 0.75
C GLY A 63 -4.37 15.27 0.90
N SER A 64 -3.40 15.16 1.82
CA SER A 64 -2.61 13.95 2.10
C SER A 64 -3.38 13.07 3.08
N SER A 65 -4.38 12.40 2.52
CA SER A 65 -5.66 12.15 3.16
C SER A 65 -5.92 10.67 3.47
N GLY A 66 -4.90 9.80 3.41
CA GLY A 66 -5.10 8.34 3.42
C GLY A 66 -5.61 7.79 2.09
N ALA A 67 -5.35 8.49 0.97
CA ALA A 67 -5.81 8.08 -0.35
C ALA A 67 -5.31 6.68 -0.75
N ALA A 68 -4.03 6.38 -0.54
CA ALA A 68 -3.46 5.05 -0.78
C ALA A 68 -4.14 3.98 0.09
N LEU A 69 -4.33 4.25 1.38
CA LEU A 69 -5.02 3.35 2.29
C LEU A 69 -6.49 3.14 1.90
N ARG A 70 -7.19 4.17 1.43
CA ARG A 70 -8.57 4.04 0.91
C ARG A 70 -8.63 3.16 -0.32
N GLN A 71 -7.72 3.34 -1.26
CA GLN A 71 -7.60 2.49 -2.45
C GLN A 71 -7.30 1.03 -2.05
N CYS A 72 -6.44 0.80 -1.05
CA CYS A 72 -6.20 -0.52 -0.49
C CYS A 72 -7.48 -1.14 0.10
N ILE A 73 -8.19 -0.40 0.96
CA ILE A 73 -9.46 -0.85 1.56
C ILE A 73 -10.53 -1.13 0.49
N ALA A 74 -10.57 -0.34 -0.58
CA ALA A 74 -11.50 -0.55 -1.69
C ALA A 74 -11.16 -1.82 -2.48
N ALA A 75 -9.90 -2.02 -2.86
CA ALA A 75 -9.45 -3.10 -3.74
C ALA A 75 -9.41 -4.49 -3.08
N VAL A 76 -9.25 -4.58 -1.77
CA VAL A 76 -9.19 -5.87 -1.06
C VAL A 76 -10.57 -6.52 -0.96
N ARG A 77 -10.69 -7.84 -1.09
CA ARG A 77 -11.98 -8.52 -0.94
C ARG A 77 -12.50 -8.52 0.50
N ARG A 78 -13.79 -8.83 0.67
CA ARG A 78 -14.35 -9.14 2.00
C ARG A 78 -13.57 -10.31 2.65
N GLY A 79 -13.24 -10.17 3.93
CA GLY A 79 -12.41 -11.11 4.69
C GLY A 79 -10.94 -11.13 4.28
N GLY A 80 -10.45 -10.12 3.56
CA GLY A 80 -9.05 -10.01 3.13
C GLY A 80 -8.16 -9.26 4.12
N MET A 81 -6.89 -9.07 3.73
CA MET A 81 -5.86 -8.45 4.58
C MET A 81 -5.33 -7.14 3.99
N VAL A 82 -5.18 -6.13 4.84
CA VAL A 82 -4.45 -4.89 4.53
C VAL A 82 -3.22 -4.81 5.42
N SER A 83 -2.05 -4.94 4.80
CA SER A 83 -0.74 -4.75 5.46
C SER A 83 -0.28 -3.32 5.23
N VAL A 84 0.09 -2.61 6.30
CA VAL A 84 0.45 -1.18 6.27
C VAL A 84 1.84 -0.97 6.89
N PRO A 85 2.92 -1.27 6.14
CA PRO A 85 4.27 -0.86 6.50
C PRO A 85 4.55 0.63 6.24
N GLY A 86 3.75 1.29 5.38
CA GLY A 86 3.85 2.73 5.11
C GLY A 86 3.65 3.58 6.37
N VAL A 87 4.40 4.66 6.50
CA VAL A 87 4.39 5.49 7.73
C VAL A 87 3.16 6.39 7.78
N TYR A 88 2.34 6.20 8.81
CA TYR A 88 1.26 7.11 9.19
C TYR A 88 1.57 7.79 10.54
N ALA A 89 1.63 9.13 10.58
CA ALA A 89 1.84 9.94 11.78
C ALA A 89 0.63 10.86 12.06
N GLY A 90 0.16 10.86 13.31
CA GLY A 90 -0.97 11.68 13.74
C GLY A 90 -2.34 11.15 13.28
N PRO A 91 -3.42 11.90 13.54
CA PRO A 91 -4.78 11.51 13.18
C PRO A 91 -4.97 11.43 11.66
N ILE A 92 -5.61 10.37 11.18
CA ILE A 92 -6.04 10.25 9.77
C ILE A 92 -7.49 10.72 9.67
N HIS A 93 -7.73 11.81 8.95
CA HIS A 93 -9.09 12.26 8.68
C HIS A 93 -9.78 11.33 7.68
N GLY A 94 -11.04 10.94 7.95
CA GLY A 94 -11.81 10.08 7.06
C GLY A 94 -11.27 8.65 6.95
N PHE A 95 -10.69 8.11 8.03
CA PHE A 95 -10.34 6.69 8.08
C PHE A 95 -11.61 5.85 7.89
N LEU A 96 -11.62 5.01 6.84
CA LEU A 96 -12.76 4.20 6.41
C LEU A 96 -12.97 2.99 7.34
N PHE A 97 -13.07 3.22 8.65
CA PHE A 97 -13.25 2.16 9.63
C PHE A 97 -14.55 1.39 9.41
N GLY A 98 -15.62 2.09 9.04
CA GLY A 98 -16.91 1.46 8.70
C GLY A 98 -16.78 0.47 7.55
N ASP A 99 -16.10 0.86 6.47
CA ASP A 99 -15.90 -0.01 5.31
C ASP A 99 -14.98 -1.19 5.65
N ALA A 100 -13.92 -0.95 6.42
CA ALA A 100 -13.04 -2.01 6.88
C ALA A 100 -13.77 -3.01 7.79
N PHE A 101 -14.67 -2.52 8.64
CA PHE A 101 -15.51 -3.35 9.50
C PHE A 101 -16.54 -4.14 8.69
N ASP A 102 -17.28 -3.49 7.77
CA ASP A 102 -18.27 -4.15 6.90
C ASP A 102 -17.62 -5.24 6.05
N LYS A 103 -16.42 -4.98 5.52
CA LYS A 103 -15.66 -5.96 4.75
C LYS A 103 -15.00 -7.03 5.62
N GLY A 104 -15.02 -6.91 6.95
CA GLY A 104 -14.39 -7.88 7.87
C GLY A 104 -12.89 -8.01 7.64
N LEU A 105 -12.19 -6.89 7.47
CA LEU A 105 -10.77 -6.87 7.10
C LEU A 105 -9.85 -7.16 8.29
N THR A 106 -8.75 -7.86 8.00
CA THR A 106 -7.59 -7.91 8.90
C THR A 106 -6.64 -6.77 8.57
N LEU A 107 -6.38 -5.88 9.53
CA LEU A 107 -5.41 -4.79 9.39
C LEU A 107 -4.14 -5.13 10.18
N LYS A 108 -2.97 -5.13 9.53
CA LYS A 108 -1.66 -5.30 10.19
C LYS A 108 -0.78 -4.10 9.86
N MET A 109 -0.35 -3.35 10.87
CA MET A 109 0.35 -2.09 10.68
C MET A 109 1.48 -1.92 11.69
N GLY A 110 2.38 -0.97 11.42
CA GLY A 110 3.46 -0.58 12.32
C GLY A 110 4.84 -0.72 11.70
N GLN A 111 5.85 -0.35 12.48
CA GLN A 111 7.26 -0.47 12.06
C GLN A 111 7.63 -1.94 11.87
N THR A 112 8.37 -2.23 10.80
CA THR A 112 8.82 -3.60 10.49
C THR A 112 9.73 -4.14 11.59
N HIS A 113 9.43 -5.34 12.09
CA HIS A 113 10.29 -6.06 13.02
C HIS A 113 11.47 -6.69 12.27
N VAL A 114 12.41 -5.87 11.81
CA VAL A 114 13.47 -6.30 10.87
C VAL A 114 14.25 -7.52 11.36
N HIS A 115 14.64 -7.55 12.64
CA HIS A 115 15.41 -8.65 13.21
C HIS A 115 14.70 -10.02 13.12
N GLN A 116 13.37 -10.04 13.02
CA GLN A 116 12.61 -11.27 12.83
C GLN A 116 12.82 -11.88 11.44
N TYR A 117 12.98 -11.04 10.41
CA TYR A 117 13.05 -11.48 9.01
C TYR A 117 14.48 -11.52 8.45
N LEU A 118 15.41 -10.80 9.08
CA LEU A 118 16.77 -10.64 8.61
C LEU A 118 17.50 -11.96 8.29
N PRO A 119 17.46 -13.02 9.14
CA PRO A 119 18.18 -14.25 8.85
C PRO A 119 17.69 -14.94 7.57
N GLN A 120 16.36 -15.03 7.40
CA GLN A 120 15.75 -15.67 6.24
C GLN A 120 16.02 -14.88 4.95
N LEU A 121 15.89 -13.55 5.00
CA LEU A 121 16.13 -12.70 3.83
C LEU A 121 17.59 -12.76 3.38
N LEU A 122 18.54 -12.81 4.33
CA LEU A 122 19.95 -12.96 4.01
C LEU A 122 20.24 -14.30 3.32
N GLU A 123 19.68 -15.40 3.84
CA GLU A 123 19.85 -16.73 3.24
C GLU A 123 19.34 -16.77 1.79
N LEU A 124 18.19 -16.14 1.51
CA LEU A 124 17.62 -16.06 0.16
C LEU A 124 18.54 -15.27 -0.80
N ILE A 125 19.17 -14.20 -0.31
CA ILE A 125 20.12 -13.41 -1.10
C ILE A 125 21.39 -14.21 -1.38
N GLU A 126 21.95 -14.87 -0.36
CA GLU A 126 23.17 -15.69 -0.49
C GLU A 126 22.97 -16.87 -1.44
N ARG A 127 21.77 -17.43 -1.50
CA ARG A 127 21.38 -18.50 -2.44
C ARG A 127 21.06 -17.99 -3.85
N GLY A 128 21.00 -16.67 -4.05
CA GLY A 128 20.62 -16.06 -5.34
C GLY A 128 19.14 -16.18 -5.68
N GLU A 129 18.30 -16.53 -4.70
CA GLU A 129 16.83 -16.65 -4.86
C GLU A 129 16.12 -15.30 -4.74
N LEU A 130 16.77 -14.32 -4.10
CA LEU A 130 16.31 -12.93 -4.03
C LEU A 130 17.44 -12.00 -4.48
N THR A 131 17.18 -11.19 -5.49
CA THR A 131 18.12 -10.21 -6.05
C THR A 131 17.55 -8.79 -5.87
N PRO A 132 17.70 -8.19 -4.68
CA PRO A 132 17.10 -6.91 -4.35
C PRO A 132 17.76 -5.73 -5.06
#